data_AF-A0A1M5W1N4-F1
#
_entry.id   AF-A0A1M5W1N4-F1
#
_cell.length_a   1.000
_cell.length_b   1.000
_cell.length_c   1.000
_cell.angle_alpha   90.00
_cell.angle_beta   90.00
_cell.angle_gamma   90.00
#
_symmetry.space_group_name_H-M   'P 1'
#
loop_
_entity.id
_entity.type
_entity.pdbx_description
1 polymer ?
#
loop_
_entity_poly.entity_id
_entity_poly.type
_entity_poly.pdbx_seq_one_letter_code
_entity_poly.pdbx_strand_id
1 'polypeptide(L)' 'MKPFFTVREACAANQLDRSPNWIRAAIRLGKIKAVKAGNTLLIPVEEINRIKASTPTISRDELLGNRGGNFR' A
#
# COMPACT_ATOMS: atom_id res chain seq x y z
N MET A 1 -1.25 -19.73 8.99
CA MET A 1 -1.07 -18.58 8.07
C MET A 1 -0.85 -17.33 8.89
N LYS A 2 0.11 -16.47 8.53
CA LYS A 2 0.35 -15.20 9.22
C LYS A 2 -0.78 -14.23 8.83
N PRO A 3 -1.54 -13.67 9.78
CA PRO A 3 -2.70 -12.83 9.45
C PRO A 3 -2.31 -11.44 8.91
N PHE A 4 -1.04 -11.05 9.06
CA PHE A 4 -0.52 -9.76 8.64
C PHE A 4 0.82 -9.88 7.91
N PHE A 5 1.01 -9.01 6.93
CA PHE A 5 2.25 -8.85 6.17
C PHE A 5 2.83 -7.45 6.42
N THR A 6 4.12 -7.37 6.69
CA THR A 6 4.83 -6.08 6.62
C THR A 6 4.85 -5.56 5.18
N VAL A 7 5.08 -4.26 5.00
CA VAL A 7 5.28 -3.67 3.66
C VAL A 7 6.36 -4.41 2.85
N ARG A 8 7.45 -4.82 3.52
CA ARG A 8 8.55 -5.55 2.89
C ARG A 8 8.13 -6.95 2.48
N GLU A 9 7.37 -7.67 3.30
CA GLU A 9 6.82 -8.98 2.94
C GLU A 9 5.78 -8.86 1.81
N ALA A 10 4.89 -7.87 1.86
CA ALA A 10 3.89 -7.65 0.80
C ALA A 10 4.52 -7.34 -0.56
N CYS A 11 5.65 -6.62 -0.57
CA CYS A 11 6.45 -6.38 -1.76
C CYS A 11 7.26 -7.61 -2.20
N ALA A 12 8.06 -8.19 -1.29
CA ALA A 12 9.02 -9.24 -1.62
C ALA A 12 8.38 -10.60 -1.89
N ALA A 13 7.24 -10.90 -1.28
CA ALA A 13 6.53 -12.17 -1.46
C ALA A 13 5.59 -12.16 -2.69
N ASN A 14 5.81 -11.24 -3.65
CA ASN A 14 4.97 -11.03 -4.85
C ASN A 14 3.47 -11.00 -4.54
N GLN A 15 3.09 -10.56 -3.34
CA GLN A 15 1.68 -10.54 -2.97
C GLN A 15 0.94 -9.41 -3.69
N LEU A 16 1.60 -8.27 -3.90
CA LEU A 16 0.98 -7.12 -4.55
C LEU A 16 1.60 -6.76 -5.90
N ASP A 17 2.77 -7.30 -6.24
CA ASP A 17 3.56 -6.90 -7.43
C ASP A 17 3.73 -5.37 -7.54
N ARG A 18 3.98 -4.72 -6.40
CA ARG A 18 4.16 -3.27 -6.28
C ARG A 18 5.38 -2.94 -5.43
N SER A 19 6.01 -1.81 -5.74
CA SER A 19 7.16 -1.32 -4.99
C SER A 19 6.79 -0.92 -3.55
N PRO A 20 7.73 -0.96 -2.59
CA PRO A 20 7.46 -0.56 -1.21
C PRO A 20 6.99 0.89 -1.09
N ASN A 21 7.47 1.77 -1.98
CA ASN A 21 7.06 3.18 -2.04
C ASN A 21 5.59 3.31 -2.44
N TRP A 22 5.15 2.53 -3.42
CA TRP A 22 3.76 2.48 -3.84
C TRP A 22 2.86 2.04 -2.69
N ILE A 23 3.24 0.98 -1.96
CA ILE A 23 2.46 0.46 -0.83
C ILE A 23 2.36 1.51 0.29
N ARG A 24 3.46 2.19 0.62
CA ARG A 24 3.46 3.27 1.62
C ARG A 24 2.59 4.45 1.19
N ALA A 25 2.65 4.84 -0.09
CA ALA A 25 1.81 5.89 -0.62
C ALA A 25 0.32 5.50 -0.56
N ALA A 26 -0.01 4.27 -0.94
CA ALA A 26 -1.37 3.74 -0.88
C ALA A 26 -1.96 3.77 0.53
N ILE A 27 -1.16 3.38 1.54
CA ILE A 27 -1.54 3.46 2.96
C ILE A 27 -1.76 4.92 3.37
N ARG A 28 -0.82 5.81 3.02
CA ARG A 28 -0.90 7.25 3.33
C ARG A 28 -2.11 7.93 2.70
N LEU A 29 -2.52 7.49 1.51
CA LEU A 29 -3.69 7.99 0.79
C LEU A 29 -5.01 7.35 1.26
N GLY A 30 -4.96 6.41 2.20
CA GLY A 30 -6.14 5.67 2.68
C GLY A 30 -6.69 4.64 1.69
N LYS A 31 -5.96 4.34 0.60
CA LYS A 31 -6.33 3.34 -0.41
C LYS A 31 -6.05 1.90 0.06
N ILE A 32 -5.15 1.75 1.05
CA ILE A 32 -4.84 0.48 1.71
C ILE A 32 -4.97 0.65 3.23
N LYS A 33 -5.69 -0.25 3.87
CA LYS A 33 -5.77 -0.39 5.32
C LYS A 33 -4.52 -1.08 5.84
N ALA A 34 -3.85 -0.43 6.77
CA ALA A 34 -2.73 -1.01 7.51
C ALA A 34 -2.84 -0.64 8.98
N VAL A 35 -2.33 -1.53 9.83
CA VAL A 35 -2.21 -1.34 11.27
C VAL A 35 -0.77 -0.96 11.57
N LYS A 36 -0.58 0.05 12.41
CA LYS A 36 0.75 0.44 12.89
C LYS A 36 1.07 -0.34 14.18
N ALA A 37 2.14 -1.12 14.16
CA ALA A 37 2.67 -1.83 15.32
C ALA A 37 4.10 -1.33 15.60
N GLY A 38 4.23 -0.43 16.57
CA GLY A 38 5.48 0.30 16.82
C GLY A 38 5.91 1.11 15.60
N ASN A 39 7.10 0.82 15.07
CA ASN A 39 7.64 1.49 13.87
C ASN A 39 7.32 0.75 12.56
N THR A 40 6.53 -0.32 12.62
CA THR A 40 6.23 -1.19 11.48
C THR A 40 4.78 -1.04 11.04
N LEU A 41 4.56 -0.99 9.72
CA LEU A 41 3.23 -1.05 9.11
C LEU A 41 2.91 -2.50 8.73
N LEU A 42 1.77 -2.97 9.21
CA LEU A 42 1.24 -4.32 9.02
C LEU A 42 -0.03 -4.27 8.18
N ILE A 43 -0.07 -5.00 7.08
CA ILE A 43 -1.19 -5.07 6.15
C ILE A 43 -1.92 -6.40 6.40
N PRO A 44 -3.22 -6.39 6.73
CA PRO A 44 -4.00 -7.61 6.89
C PRO A 44 -4.04 -8.44 5.62
N VAL A 45 -4.08 -9.77 5.73
CA VAL A 45 -4.17 -10.66 4.57
C VAL A 45 -5.44 -10.42 3.73
N GLU A 46 -6.56 -10.05 4.37
CA GLU A 46 -7.79 -9.68 3.68
C GLU A 46 -7.59 -8.46 2.77
N GLU A 47 -6.82 -7.48 3.25
CA GLU A 47 -6.50 -6.29 2.48
C GLU A 47 -5.60 -6.63 1.28
N ILE A 48 -4.61 -7.52 1.47
CA ILE A 48 -3.80 -8.06 0.39
C ILE A 48 -4.67 -8.71 -0.68
N ASN A 49 -5.61 -9.57 -0.28
CA ASN A 49 -6.53 -10.23 -1.21
C ASN A 49 -7.43 -9.21 -1.94
N ARG A 50 -7.90 -8.17 -1.25
CA ARG A 50 -8.66 -7.08 -1.87
C ARG A 50 -7.86 -6.36 -2.95
N ILE A 51 -6.59 -6.06 -2.69
CA ILE A 51 -5.72 -5.36 -3.65
C ILE A 51 -5.38 -6.24 -4.85
N LYS A 52 -5.18 -7.56 -4.63
CA LYS A 52 -5.01 -8.53 -5.71
C LYS A 52 -6.24 -8.60 -6.61
N ALA A 53 -7.42 -8.59 -6.03
CA ALA A 53 -8.68 -8.59 -6.78
C ALA A 53 -8.94 -7.25 -7.48
N SER A 54 -8.61 -6.13 -6.83
CA SER A 54 -8.79 -4.79 -7.37
C SER A 54 -7.65 -3.90 -6.88
N THR A 55 -6.64 -3.73 -7.73
CA THR A 55 -5.50 -2.89 -7.39
C THR A 55 -5.92 -1.42 -7.49
N PRO A 56 -5.81 -0.63 -6.41
CA PRO A 56 -6.19 0.77 -6.44
C PRO A 56 -5.25 1.54 -7.38
N THR A 57 -5.80 2.44 -8.18
CA THR A 57 -4.96 3.31 -9.03
C THR A 57 -4.30 4.38 -8.17
N ILE A 58 -2.99 4.57 -8.33
CA ILE A 58 -2.21 5.65 -7.70
C ILE A 58 -1.42 6.35 -8.78
N SER A 59 -1.64 7.66 -8.92
CA SER A 59 -0.96 8.49 -9.90
C SER A 59 0.50 8.74 -9.51
N ARG A 60 1.34 9.09 -10.49
CA ARG A 60 2.76 9.40 -10.26
C ARG A 60 2.96 10.55 -9.26
N ASP A 61 2.15 11.59 -9.33
CA ASP A 61 2.17 12.72 -8.37
C ASP A 61 1.82 12.28 -6.94
N GLU A 62 0.81 11.43 -6.79
CA GLU A 62 0.41 10.87 -5.51
C GLU A 62 1.51 9.99 -4.89
N LEU A 63 2.26 9.26 -5.73
CA LEU A 63 3.42 8.44 -5.32
C LEU A 63 4.59 9.29 -4.84
N LEU A 64 4.87 10.39 -5.53
CA LEU A 64 5.97 11.32 -5.21
C LEU A 64 5.64 12.24 -4.03
N GLY A 65 4.41 12.21 -3.52
CA GLY A 65 4.00 13.06 -2.40
C GLY A 65 3.56 14.47 -2.81
N ASN A 66 3.49 14.75 -4.12
CA ASN A 66 2.98 16.00 -4.65
C ASN A 66 1.45 16.05 -4.48
N ARG A 67 0.99 16.51 -3.32
CA ARG A 67 -0.40 16.94 -3.14
C ARG A 67 -0.57 18.26 -3.89
N GLY A 68 -0.88 18.21 -5.18
CA GLY A 68 -1.31 19.41 -5.90
C GLY A 68 -0.75 19.55 -7.31
N GLY A 69 -1.21 18.70 -8.21
CA GLY A 69 -1.57 19.18 -9.54
C GLY A 69 -3.05 19.56 -9.48
N ASN A 70 -3.34 20.76 -8.98
CA ASN A 70 -4.64 21.38 -9.18
C ASN A 70 -4.74 21.64 -10.68
N PHE A 71 -5.33 20.69 -11.43
CA PHE A 71 -5.71 20.94 -12.81
C PHE A 71 -6.85 21.95 -12.76
N ARG A 72 -6.47 23.23 -12.80
CA ARG A 72 -7.35 24.31 -13.23
C ARG A 72 -7.50 24.25 -14.74
#